data_AF-A0AAD2FY48-F1
#
_entry.id   AF-A0AAD2FY48-F1
#
_cell.length_a   1.000
_cell.length_b   1.000
_cell.length_c   1.000
_cell.angle_alpha   90.00
_cell.angle_beta   90.00
_cell.angle_gamma   90.00
#
_symmetry.space_group_name_H-M   'P 1'
#
loop_
_entity.id
_entity.type
_entity.pdbx_description
1 polymer ?
#
loop_
_entity_poly.entity_id
_entity_poly.type
_entity_poly.pdbx_seq_one_letter_code
_entity_poly.pdbx_strand_id
1 'polypeptide(L)'
;MQNLKTDPVFEALDKIFRRYNKAGVQVKTIKCAWAFIPLTDDMLEGMGVTIDPAAAGDHKPTAERNNRTLKERVRVALARLPYRVVPKVITECLGRQAAELLNVFP
;
A
#
# COMPACT_ATOMS: atom_id res chain seq x y z
N MET A 1 1.23 -24.52 13.13
CA MET A 1 1.74 -24.11 11.80
C MET A 1 0.54 -23.68 10.97
N GLN A 2 0.17 -22.39 11.03
CA GLN A 2 -0.94 -21.87 10.24
C GLN A 2 -0.43 -21.55 8.83
N ASN A 3 -1.21 -21.90 7.81
CA ASN A 3 -0.91 -21.72 6.40
C ASN A 3 -0.54 -20.26 6.06
N LEU A 4 0.75 -20.00 5.85
CA LEU A 4 1.33 -18.67 5.55
C LEU A 4 1.08 -18.19 4.10
N LYS A 5 0.46 -19.01 3.26
CA LYS A 5 0.07 -18.65 1.87
C LYS A 5 -1.23 -17.86 1.77
N THR A 6 -1.93 -17.66 2.89
CA THR A 6 -3.28 -17.07 2.96
C THR A 6 -3.32 -15.75 3.73
N ASP A 7 -2.20 -15.01 3.81
CA ASP A 7 -2.25 -13.64 4.32
C ASP A 7 -2.66 -12.68 3.18
N PRO A 8 -3.77 -11.93 3.31
CA PRO A 8 -4.21 -10.98 2.28
C PRO A 8 -3.15 -9.90 1.96
N VAL A 9 -2.24 -9.60 2.88
CA VAL A 9 -1.15 -8.64 2.65
C VAL A 9 -0.14 -9.19 1.66
N PHE A 10 0.20 -10.48 1.75
CA PHE A 10 1.15 -11.11 0.84
C PHE A 10 0.59 -11.21 -0.58
N GLU A 11 -0.68 -11.59 -0.73
CA GLU A 11 -1.33 -11.64 -2.04
C GLU A 11 -1.37 -10.24 -2.69
N ALA A 12 -1.58 -9.20 -1.90
CA ALA A 12 -1.53 -7.82 -2.38
C ALA A 12 -0.11 -7.43 -2.81
N LEU A 13 0.92 -7.78 -2.04
CA LEU A 13 2.32 -7.52 -2.39
C LEU A 13 2.75 -8.23 -3.66
N ASP A 14 2.42 -9.51 -3.83
CA ASP A 14 2.73 -10.27 -5.05
C ASP A 14 2.13 -9.61 -6.30
N LYS A 15 0.86 -9.18 -6.22
CA LYS A 15 0.19 -8.45 -7.32
C LYS A 15 0.91 -7.15 -7.66
N ILE A 16 1.33 -6.39 -6.64
CA ILE A 16 2.04 -5.12 -6.81
C ILE A 16 3.42 -5.35 -7.44
N PHE A 17 4.20 -6.30 -6.93
CA PHE A 17 5.53 -6.62 -7.46
C PHE A 17 5.49 -7.11 -8.90
N ARG A 18 4.53 -7.99 -9.23
CA ARG A 18 4.32 -8.40 -10.63
C ARG A 18 4.02 -7.22 -11.55
N ARG A 19 3.26 -6.23 -11.08
CA ARG A 19 2.96 -5.02 -11.85
C ARG A 19 4.23 -4.19 -12.11
N TYR A 20 5.02 -3.93 -11.07
CA TYR A 20 6.27 -3.16 -11.22
C TYR A 20 7.31 -3.91 -12.04
N ASN A 21 7.48 -5.21 -11.82
CA ASN A 21 8.41 -6.04 -12.59
C ASN A 21 8.05 -6.06 -14.08
N LYS A 22 6.76 -6.14 -14.44
CA LYS A 22 6.30 -6.00 -15.84
C LYS A 22 6.60 -4.62 -16.44
N ALA A 23 6.64 -3.58 -15.62
CA ALA A 23 7.03 -2.24 -16.03
C ALA A 23 8.56 -2.01 -16.05
N GLY A 24 9.37 -3.06 -15.79
CA GLY A 24 10.83 -2.98 -15.74
C GLY A 24 11.38 -2.38 -14.44
N VAL A 25 10.55 -2.19 -13.41
CA VAL A 25 10.95 -1.63 -12.12
C VAL A 25 11.02 -2.74 -11.07
N GLN A 26 12.21 -2.99 -10.53
CA GLN A 26 12.40 -3.98 -9.48
C GLN A 26 12.37 -3.33 -8.11
N VAL A 27 11.44 -3.75 -7.25
CA VAL A 27 11.38 -3.33 -5.85
C VAL A 27 12.39 -4.15 -5.06
N LYS A 28 13.37 -3.51 -4.41
CA LYS A 28 14.41 -4.19 -3.62
C LYS A 28 14.26 -4.07 -2.11
N THR A 29 13.63 -2.98 -1.65
CA THR A 29 13.55 -2.66 -0.23
C THR A 29 12.18 -2.09 0.11
N ILE A 30 11.57 -2.61 1.18
CA ILE A 30 10.33 -2.11 1.75
C ILE A 30 10.65 -1.45 3.08
N LYS A 31 10.29 -0.18 3.23
CA LYS A 31 10.37 0.52 4.51
C LYS A 31 9.01 0.48 5.18
N CYS A 32 8.89 -0.21 6.31
CA CYS A 32 7.63 -0.33 7.05
C CYS A 32 7.82 -0.16 8.55
N ALA A 33 6.73 -0.05 9.29
CA ALA A 33 6.77 -0.06 10.76
C ALA A 33 6.93 -1.49 11.30
N TRP A 34 7.35 -1.62 12.56
CA TRP A 34 7.54 -2.92 13.23
C TRP A 34 6.29 -3.82 13.22
N ALA A 35 5.09 -3.22 13.20
CA ALA A 35 3.83 -3.96 13.15
C ALA A 35 3.60 -4.74 11.83
N PHE A 36 4.37 -4.45 10.77
CA PHE A 36 4.28 -5.10 9.46
C PHE A 36 5.41 -6.12 9.20
N ILE A 37 6.30 -6.33 10.17
CA ILE A 37 7.33 -7.37 10.16
C ILE A 37 6.77 -8.81 10.17
N PRO A 38 5.53 -9.11 10.59
CA PRO A 38 4.98 -10.46 10.44
C PRO A 38 4.92 -10.99 9.00
N LEU A 39 5.27 -10.19 7.98
CA LEU A 39 5.76 -10.68 6.70
C LEU A 39 7.04 -11.50 6.96
N THR A 40 6.87 -12.79 7.27
CA THR A 40 7.95 -13.73 7.62
C THR A 40 9.13 -13.61 6.66
N ASP A 41 10.35 -13.61 7.20
CA ASP A 41 11.60 -13.52 6.42
C ASP A 41 11.64 -14.51 5.25
N ASP A 42 11.11 -15.73 5.45
CA ASP A 42 10.98 -16.77 4.41
C ASP A 42 10.18 -16.30 3.16
N MET A 43 9.16 -15.47 3.36
CA MET A 43 8.31 -14.95 2.27
C MET A 43 9.01 -13.84 1.48
N LEU A 44 9.92 -13.12 2.13
CA LEU A 44 10.67 -12.00 1.56
C LEU A 44 11.92 -12.46 0.82
N GLU A 45 12.61 -13.49 1.34
CA GLU A 45 13.72 -14.15 0.64
C GLU A 45 13.27 -14.70 -0.71
N GLY A 46 12.09 -15.34 -0.78
CA GLY A 46 11.51 -15.84 -2.03
C GLY A 46 11.16 -14.76 -3.05
N MET A 47 10.99 -13.51 -2.61
CA MET A 47 10.70 -12.34 -3.47
C MET A 47 11.95 -11.52 -3.80
N GLY A 48 13.09 -11.78 -3.15
CA GLY A 48 14.31 -10.99 -3.31
C GLY A 48 14.20 -9.56 -2.76
N VAL A 49 13.36 -9.35 -1.75
CA VAL A 49 13.09 -8.03 -1.17
C VAL A 49 13.49 -7.99 0.29
N THR A 50 14.15 -6.92 0.73
CA THR A 50 14.49 -6.72 2.14
C THR A 50 13.46 -5.80 2.83
N ILE A 51 13.03 -6.16 4.04
CA ILE A 51 12.30 -5.23 4.91
C ILE A 51 13.29 -4.45 5.75
N ASP A 52 13.18 -3.13 5.70
CA ASP A 52 13.89 -2.18 6.56
C ASP A 52 12.86 -1.59 7.55
N PRO A 53 12.68 -2.22 8.73
CA PRO A 53 11.72 -1.73 9.70
C PRO A 53 12.23 -0.43 10.34
N ALA A 54 11.42 0.62 10.28
CA ALA A 54 11.73 1.91 10.88
C ALA A 54 12.00 1.74 12.38
N ALA A 55 13.13 2.21 12.92
CA ALA A 55 13.47 2.10 14.34
C ALA A 55 12.33 2.62 15.25
N ALA A 56 12.23 2.10 16.47
CA ALA A 56 11.22 2.56 17.43
C ALA A 56 11.39 4.08 17.67
N GLY A 57 10.43 4.89 17.20
CA GLY A 57 10.48 6.35 17.26
C GLY A 57 10.94 7.04 15.97
N ASP A 58 11.39 6.30 14.95
CA ASP A 58 11.75 6.82 13.64
C ASP A 58 10.48 7.07 12.80
N HIS A 59 9.77 8.13 13.19
CA HIS A 59 8.61 8.62 12.48
C HIS A 59 8.98 8.85 11.01
N LYS A 60 8.26 8.21 10.06
CA LYS A 60 8.46 8.40 8.62
C LYS A 60 7.49 9.48 8.11
N PRO A 61 7.88 10.78 8.14
CA PRO A 61 7.00 11.88 7.74
C PRO A 61 6.52 11.75 6.30
N THR A 62 7.29 11.08 5.43
CA THR A 62 6.88 10.82 4.04
C THR A 62 5.66 9.91 3.95
N ALA A 63 5.61 8.84 4.75
CA ALA A 63 4.47 7.92 4.76
C ALA A 63 3.22 8.59 5.36
N GLU A 64 3.39 9.37 6.42
CA GLU A 64 2.29 10.14 7.01
C GLU A 64 1.74 11.18 6.02
N ARG A 65 2.62 11.94 5.35
CA ARG A 65 2.22 12.90 4.31
C ARG A 65 1.45 12.21 3.20
N ASN A 66 1.91 11.06 2.72
CA ASN A 66 1.21 10.29 1.68
C ASN A 66 -0.19 9.88 2.15
N ASN A 67 -0.30 9.33 3.37
CA ASN A 67 -1.60 8.97 3.96
C ASN A 67 -2.52 10.18 4.11
N ARG A 68 -1.99 11.34 4.49
CA ARG A 68 -2.76 12.59 4.57
C ARG A 68 -3.26 13.02 3.19
N THR A 69 -2.39 13.03 2.17
CA THR A 69 -2.75 13.38 0.79
C THR A 69 -3.81 12.44 0.23
N LEU A 70 -3.69 11.13 0.44
CA LEU A 70 -4.70 10.15 0.04
C LEU A 70 -6.05 10.42 0.70
N LYS A 71 -6.07 10.62 2.03
CA LYS A 71 -7.29 10.91 2.79
C LYS A 71 -7.96 12.20 2.30
N GLU A 72 -7.19 13.25 2.04
CA GLU A 72 -7.70 14.53 1.52
C GLU A 72 -8.29 14.37 0.12
N ARG A 73 -7.60 13.68 -0.80
CA ARG A 73 -8.14 13.42 -2.15
C ARG A 73 -9.45 12.64 -2.11
N VAL A 74 -9.53 11.59 -1.29
CA VAL A 74 -10.76 10.82 -1.10
C VAL A 74 -11.88 11.69 -0.53
N ARG A 75 -11.61 12.52 0.49
CA ARG A 75 -12.60 13.44 1.06
C ARG A 75 -13.11 14.46 0.04
N VAL A 76 -12.22 15.07 -0.75
CA VAL A 76 -12.61 16.03 -1.79
C VAL A 76 -13.46 15.36 -2.86
N ALA A 77 -13.08 14.16 -3.30
CA ALA A 77 -13.86 13.41 -4.27
C ALA A 77 -15.25 13.03 -3.72
N LEU A 78 -15.31 12.57 -2.47
CA LEU A 78 -16.54 12.22 -1.78
C LEU A 78 -17.48 13.44 -1.66
N ALA A 79 -16.95 14.60 -1.27
CA ALA A 79 -17.72 15.83 -1.10
C ALA A 79 -18.31 16.39 -2.40
N ARG A 80 -17.76 16.01 -3.56
CA ARG A 80 -18.24 16.42 -4.88
C ARG A 80 -19.35 15.52 -5.43
N LEU A 81 -19.58 14.36 -4.82
CA LEU A 81 -20.62 13.45 -5.29
C LEU A 81 -22.01 13.95 -4.87
N PRO A 82 -23.03 13.85 -5.74
CA PRO A 82 -24.39 14.30 -5.44
C PRO A 82 -25.16 13.29 -4.57
N TYR A 83 -24.47 12.47 -3.76
CA TYR A 83 -25.08 11.40 -2.98
C TYR A 83 -25.09 11.75 -1.49
N ARG A 84 -26.25 11.58 -0.85
CA ARG A 84 -26.39 11.74 0.62
C ARG A 84 -25.76 10.57 1.39
N VAL A 85 -25.77 9.38 0.81
CA VAL A 85 -25.14 8.17 1.36
C VAL A 85 -24.33 7.52 0.24
N VAL A 86 -23.06 7.22 0.53
CA VAL A 86 -22.14 6.65 -0.46
C VAL A 86 -21.94 5.17 -0.16
N PRO A 87 -22.28 4.27 -1.11
CA PRO A 87 -22.04 2.84 -0.96
C PRO A 87 -20.56 2.52 -0.75
N LYS A 88 -20.29 1.45 0.01
CA LYS A 88 -18.93 0.97 0.30
C LYS A 88 -18.08 0.79 -0.97
N VAL A 89 -18.66 0.22 -2.03
CA VAL A 89 -17.97 -0.01 -3.32
C VAL A 89 -17.46 1.30 -3.93
N ILE A 90 -18.23 2.39 -3.83
CA ILE A 90 -17.80 3.69 -4.35
C ILE A 90 -16.64 4.22 -3.52
N THR A 91 -16.70 4.12 -2.19
CA THR A 91 -15.61 4.54 -1.29
C THR A 91 -14.30 3.78 -1.57
N GLU A 92 -14.38 2.46 -1.82
CA GLU A 92 -13.22 1.65 -2.21
C GLU A 92 -12.66 2.08 -3.56
N CYS A 93 -13.53 2.33 -4.55
CA CYS A 93 -13.11 2.82 -5.87
C CYS A 93 -12.46 4.21 -5.79
N LEU A 94 -12.98 5.12 -4.98
CA LEU A 94 -12.38 6.44 -4.74
C LEU A 94 -10.99 6.31 -4.11
N GLY A 95 -10.82 5.40 -3.15
CA GLY A 95 -9.51 5.11 -2.55
C GLY A 95 -8.50 4.61 -3.57
N ARG A 96 -8.88 3.64 -4.41
CA ARG A 96 -8.03 3.09 -5.47
C ARG A 96 -7.64 4.18 -6.48
N GLN A 97 -8.62 4.94 -6.97
CA GLN A 97 -8.38 6.01 -7.95
C GLN A 97 -7.48 7.11 -7.39
N ALA A 98 -7.68 7.52 -6.14
CA ALA A 98 -6.82 8.52 -5.49
C ALA A 98 -5.36 8.07 -5.40
N ALA A 99 -5.12 6.79 -5.12
CA ALA A 99 -3.78 6.21 -5.07
C ALA A 99 -3.14 6.03 -6.45
N GLU A 100 -3.90 5.57 -7.44
CA GLU A 100 -3.41 5.44 -8.82
C GLU A 100 -3.00 6.81 -9.39
N LEU A 101 -3.84 7.84 -9.21
CA LEU A 101 -3.58 9.20 -9.70
C LEU A 101 -2.35 9.87 -9.08
N LEU A 102 -1.87 9.42 -7.92
CA LEU A 102 -0.60 9.90 -7.36
C LEU A 102 0.63 9.33 -8.08
N ASN A 103 0.47 8.23 -8.81
CA ASN A 103 1.55 7.53 -9.50
C ASN A 103 1.54 7.74 -11.03
N VAL A 104 0.65 8.58 -11.57
CA VAL A 104 0.53 8.81 -13.02
C VAL A 104 1.57 9.77 -13.57
N PHE A 105 2.06 10.72 -12.75
CA PHE A 105 3.07 11.68 -13.15
C PHE A 105 4.44 11.34 -12.53
N PRO A 106 5.54 11.44 -13.30
CA PRO A 106 6.91 11.18 -12.83
C PRO A 106 7.38 12.22 -11.81
#